data_AF-A0A6P4BF29-F1
#
_entry.id   AF-A0A6P4BF29-F1
#
_cell.length_a   1.000
_cell.length_b   1.000
_cell.length_c   1.000
_cell.angle_alpha   90.00
_cell.angle_beta   90.00
_cell.angle_gamma   90.00
#
_symmetry.space_group_name_H-M   'P 1'
#
loop_
_entity.id
_entity.type
_entity.pdbx_description
1 polymer ?
#
loop_
_entity_poly.entity_id
_entity_poly.type
_entity_poly.pdbx_seq_one_letter_code
_entity_poly.pdbx_strand_id
1 'polypeptide(L)'
;MDTCLVKPPVKEITQPIDLQLHSDVRAMDRAEFDHQVAEKLSLIEQYKLEKERQQKLEYLEERRIKDLVKKHSDMNAGLGSFAVAIQSPKLWVMNVVPTIAEKSTLGVIYERGLIGIYHDWCEAFSTYPRTYDLIHANGLFSLYKDK
;
A
#
# COMPACT_ATOMS: atom_id res chain seq x y z
N MET A 1 -47.14 -91.26 31.69
CA MET A 1 -45.86 -90.97 31.01
C MET A 1 -46.10 -89.78 30.12
N ASP A 2 -45.22 -88.80 30.26
CA ASP A 2 -45.19 -87.44 29.74
C ASP A 2 -45.64 -87.25 28.30
N THR A 3 -46.37 -86.16 28.00
CA THR A 3 -46.16 -85.41 26.75
C THR A 3 -46.48 -83.92 26.91
N CYS A 4 -45.40 -83.17 27.13
CA CYS A 4 -45.00 -81.92 26.47
C CYS A 4 -45.97 -80.72 26.41
N LEU A 5 -45.65 -79.71 27.24
CA LEU A 5 -46.00 -78.31 26.97
C LEU A 5 -45.37 -77.88 25.63
N VAL A 6 -46.21 -77.57 24.64
CA VAL A 6 -45.76 -77.03 23.35
C VAL A 6 -45.16 -75.64 23.60
N LYS A 7 -43.87 -75.48 23.32
CA LYS A 7 -43.17 -74.21 23.41
C LYS A 7 -43.76 -73.25 22.36
N PRO A 8 -44.09 -71.99 22.70
CA PRO A 8 -44.65 -71.06 21.72
C PRO A 8 -43.63 -70.78 20.60
N PRO A 9 -44.10 -70.50 19.37
CA PRO A 9 -43.22 -70.28 18.24
C PRO A 9 -42.27 -69.11 18.53
N VAL A 10 -40.99 -69.33 18.25
CA VAL A 10 -39.96 -68.29 18.33
C VAL A 10 -40.34 -67.19 17.33
N LYS A 11 -40.50 -65.95 17.81
CA LYS A 11 -40.76 -64.79 16.94
C LYS A 11 -39.63 -64.71 15.90
N GLU A 12 -40.00 -64.69 14.62
CA GLU A 12 -39.02 -64.47 13.55
C GLU A 12 -38.25 -63.18 13.78
N ILE A 13 -36.94 -63.23 13.55
CA ILE A 13 -36.06 -62.05 13.63
C ILE A 13 -36.49 -61.13 12.50
N THR A 14 -37.21 -60.05 12.85
CA THR A 14 -37.59 -59.00 11.89
C THR A 14 -36.33 -58.44 11.25
N GLN A 15 -36.30 -58.39 9.91
CA GLN A 15 -35.20 -57.74 9.19
C GLN A 15 -35.02 -56.31 9.72
N PRO A 16 -33.78 -55.81 9.84
CA PRO A 16 -33.55 -54.47 10.38
C PRO A 16 -34.28 -53.47 9.49
N ILE A 17 -35.24 -52.76 10.06
CA ILE A 17 -35.86 -51.63 9.39
C ILE A 17 -34.80 -50.54 9.40
N ASP A 18 -34.43 -50.05 8.22
CA ASP A 18 -33.57 -48.87 8.08
C ASP A 18 -34.33 -47.65 8.61
N LEU A 19 -34.24 -47.42 9.92
CA LEU A 19 -34.90 -46.34 10.62
C LEU A 19 -34.09 -45.07 10.42
N GLN A 20 -34.37 -44.35 9.33
CA GLN A 20 -33.80 -43.04 9.10
C GLN A 20 -34.39 -42.03 10.11
N LEU A 21 -33.65 -41.76 11.18
CA LEU A 21 -34.09 -40.83 12.22
C LEU A 21 -33.98 -39.39 11.69
N HIS A 22 -35.10 -38.66 11.66
CA HIS A 22 -35.13 -37.28 11.13
C HIS A 22 -34.22 -36.32 11.95
N SER A 23 -33.92 -36.64 13.21
CA SER A 23 -32.93 -35.89 14.00
C SER A 23 -31.51 -36.08 13.49
N ASP A 24 -31.17 -37.29 13.03
CA ASP A 24 -29.82 -37.65 12.58
C ASP A 24 -29.57 -37.04 11.21
N VAL A 25 -30.55 -37.11 10.31
CA VAL A 25 -30.51 -36.38 9.02
C VAL A 25 -30.31 -34.89 9.24
N ARG A 26 -31.09 -34.28 10.15
CA ARG A 26 -30.97 -32.85 10.48
C ARG A 26 -29.66 -32.51 11.20
N ALA A 27 -29.03 -33.46 11.89
CA ALA A 27 -27.73 -33.28 12.50
C ALA A 27 -26.62 -33.32 11.43
N MET A 28 -26.72 -34.24 10.47
CA MET A 28 -25.83 -34.33 9.32
C MET A 28 -25.91 -33.09 8.43
N ASP A 29 -27.11 -32.62 8.08
CA ASP A 29 -27.30 -31.41 7.26
C ASP A 29 -26.66 -30.16 7.90
N ARG A 30 -26.75 -30.05 9.23
CA ARG A 30 -26.11 -28.94 9.98
C ARG A 30 -24.60 -29.06 9.98
N ALA A 31 -24.06 -30.25 10.19
CA ALA A 31 -22.63 -30.48 10.15
C ALA A 31 -22.05 -30.17 8.75
N GLU A 32 -22.78 -30.53 7.68
CA GLU A 32 -22.41 -30.21 6.30
C GLU A 32 -22.47 -28.68 6.05
N PHE A 33 -23.52 -28.02 6.52
CA PHE A 33 -23.62 -26.55 6.43
C PHE A 33 -22.49 -25.84 7.19
N ASP A 34 -22.21 -26.25 8.42
CA ASP A 34 -21.13 -25.68 9.23
C ASP A 34 -19.76 -25.90 8.58
N HIS A 35 -19.55 -27.07 7.95
CA HIS A 35 -18.35 -27.36 7.18
C HIS A 35 -18.20 -26.42 5.98
N GLN A 36 -19.27 -26.23 5.20
CA GLN A 36 -19.26 -25.29 4.07
C GLN A 36 -19.01 -23.85 4.53
N VAL A 37 -19.60 -23.43 5.65
CA VAL A 37 -19.34 -22.11 6.24
C VAL A 37 -17.89 -21.97 6.66
N ALA A 38 -17.32 -22.98 7.33
CA ALA A 38 -15.92 -22.98 7.73
C ALA A 38 -14.96 -22.88 6.53
N GLU A 39 -15.22 -23.65 5.46
CA GLU A 39 -14.44 -23.56 4.22
C GLU A 39 -14.52 -22.16 3.61
N LYS A 40 -15.73 -21.59 3.48
CA LYS A 40 -15.91 -20.22 2.96
C LYS A 40 -15.19 -19.18 3.80
N LEU A 41 -15.25 -19.29 5.14
CA LEU A 41 -14.55 -18.39 6.05
C LEU A 41 -13.03 -18.50 5.88
N SER A 42 -12.48 -19.70 5.76
CA SER A 42 -11.05 -19.91 5.56
C SER A 42 -10.54 -19.31 4.25
N LEU A 43 -11.31 -19.44 3.15
CA LEU A 43 -10.99 -18.82 1.87
C LEU A 43 -11.01 -17.28 1.99
N ILE A 44 -12.00 -16.73 2.69
CA ILE A 44 -12.11 -15.30 2.93
C ILE A 44 -10.90 -14.78 3.73
N GLU A 45 -10.46 -15.52 4.75
CA GLU A 45 -9.27 -15.17 5.53
C GLU A 45 -7.99 -15.19 4.69
N GLN A 46 -7.81 -16.21 3.86
CA GLN A 46 -6.67 -16.30 2.94
C GLN A 46 -6.65 -15.11 1.97
N TYR A 47 -7.79 -14.78 1.37
CA TYR A 47 -7.90 -13.64 0.46
C TYR A 47 -7.60 -12.31 1.15
N LYS A 48 -8.10 -12.11 2.37
CA LYS A 48 -7.78 -10.91 3.18
C LYS A 48 -6.28 -10.82 3.45
N LEU A 49 -5.66 -11.91 3.88
CA LEU A 49 -4.24 -11.96 4.21
C LEU A 49 -3.36 -11.73 2.97
N GLU A 50 -3.74 -12.28 1.82
CA GLU A 50 -3.04 -12.04 0.56
C GLU A 50 -3.18 -10.59 0.09
N LYS A 51 -4.36 -9.99 0.25
CA LYS A 51 -4.58 -8.57 -0.03
C LYS A 51 -3.73 -7.67 0.89
N GLU A 52 -3.67 -7.97 2.18
CA GLU A 52 -2.80 -7.24 3.12
C GLU A 52 -1.32 -7.40 2.78
N ARG A 53 -0.89 -8.60 2.38
CA ARG A 53 0.48 -8.84 1.92
C ARG A 53 0.80 -8.01 0.69
N GLN A 54 -0.12 -7.97 -0.28
CA GLN A 54 0.02 -7.20 -1.50
C GLN A 54 0.14 -5.69 -1.20
N GLN A 55 -0.73 -5.17 -0.33
CA GLN A 55 -0.67 -3.77 0.12
C GLN A 55 0.65 -3.46 0.84
N LYS A 56 1.15 -4.36 1.68
CA LYS A 56 2.46 -4.19 2.34
C LYS A 56 3.60 -4.16 1.33
N LEU A 57 3.57 -5.03 0.32
CA LEU A 57 4.59 -5.05 -0.74
C LEU A 57 4.57 -3.76 -1.56
N GLU A 58 3.38 -3.30 -1.96
CA GLU A 58 3.20 -2.03 -2.69
C GLU A 58 3.72 -0.84 -1.86
N TYR A 59 3.37 -0.77 -0.57
CA TYR A 59 3.87 0.25 0.34
C TYR A 59 5.41 0.24 0.47
N LEU A 60 6.00 -0.94 0.59
CA LEU A 60 7.45 -1.08 0.72
C LEU A 60 8.18 -0.70 -0.58
N GLU A 61 7.59 -1.03 -1.73
CA GLU A 61 8.15 -0.67 -3.04
C GLU A 61 8.04 0.84 -3.28
N GLU A 62 6.91 1.47 -2.96
CA GLU A 62 6.78 2.94 -3.00
C GLU A 62 7.81 3.64 -2.11
N ARG A 63 8.02 3.12 -0.91
CA ARG A 63 9.03 3.64 0.03
C ARG A 63 10.44 3.46 -0.54
N ARG A 64 10.75 2.30 -1.10
CA ARG A 64 12.04 2.01 -1.76
C ARG A 64 12.30 2.97 -2.92
N ILE A 65 11.31 3.21 -3.77
CA ILE A 65 11.42 4.15 -4.89
C ILE A 65 11.70 5.56 -4.37
N LYS A 66 11.00 6.00 -3.31
CA LYS A 66 11.26 7.31 -2.68
C LYS A 66 12.68 7.43 -2.16
N ASP A 67 13.22 6.39 -1.52
CA ASP A 67 14.58 6.39 -0.99
C ASP A 67 15.66 6.35 -2.10
N LEU A 68 15.31 5.87 -3.29
CA LEU A 68 16.22 5.84 -4.44
C LEU A 68 16.34 7.18 -5.16
N VAL A 69 15.36 8.08 -5.02
CA VAL A 69 15.36 9.40 -5.65
C VAL A 69 16.10 10.39 -4.76
N LYS A 70 17.23 10.89 -5.24
CA LYS A 70 17.98 11.94 -4.57
C LYS A 70 17.39 13.31 -4.87
N LYS A 71 17.13 14.09 -3.83
CA LYS A 71 16.50 15.42 -3.91
C LYS A 71 17.54 16.51 -3.79
N HIS A 72 17.58 17.40 -4.77
CA HIS A 72 18.50 18.54 -4.81
C HIS A 72 17.68 19.83 -4.78
N SER A 73 18.21 20.86 -4.12
CA SER A 73 17.64 22.20 -4.11
C SER A 73 18.61 23.15 -4.78
N ASP A 74 18.15 23.86 -5.81
CA ASP A 74 18.89 24.96 -6.41
C ASP A 74 18.32 26.28 -5.89
N MET A 75 19.04 26.93 -4.98
CA MET A 75 18.55 28.08 -4.25
C MET A 75 18.50 29.37 -5.08
N ASN A 76 19.20 29.36 -6.22
CA ASN A 76 19.23 30.48 -7.16
C ASN A 76 19.29 29.92 -8.58
N ALA A 77 18.13 29.49 -9.07
CA ALA A 77 18.01 28.72 -10.29
C ALA A 77 18.42 29.48 -11.55
N GLY A 78 18.33 30.80 -11.55
CA GLY A 78 18.49 31.60 -12.77
C GLY A 78 17.58 31.03 -13.87
N LEU A 79 18.17 30.47 -14.92
CA LEU A 79 17.44 29.86 -16.04
C LEU A 79 17.23 28.33 -15.93
N GLY A 80 17.61 27.71 -14.81
CA GLY A 80 17.52 26.27 -14.57
C GLY A 80 18.71 25.45 -15.09
N SER A 81 19.87 26.08 -15.33
CA SER A 81 21.04 25.43 -15.93
C SER A 81 21.62 24.31 -15.05
N PHE A 82 21.64 24.50 -13.73
CA PHE A 82 22.09 23.47 -12.79
C PHE A 82 21.23 22.21 -12.90
N ALA A 83 19.90 22.35 -12.88
CA ALA A 83 18.98 21.21 -13.00
C ALA A 83 19.15 20.46 -14.33
N VAL A 84 19.38 21.18 -15.43
CA VAL A 84 19.67 20.57 -16.74
C VAL A 84 21.01 19.82 -16.72
N ALA A 85 22.04 20.39 -16.10
CA ALA A 85 23.37 19.79 -16.06
C ALA A 85 23.42 18.46 -15.29
N ILE A 86 22.56 18.29 -14.28
CA ILE A 86 22.50 17.07 -13.44
C ILE A 86 21.28 16.18 -13.72
N GLN A 87 20.62 16.36 -14.85
CA GLN A 87 19.39 15.65 -15.17
C GLN A 87 19.60 14.12 -15.19
N SER A 88 18.82 13.39 -14.38
CA SER A 88 18.88 11.93 -14.28
C SER A 88 17.55 11.37 -13.77
N PRO A 89 17.15 10.14 -14.14
CA PRO A 89 15.92 9.51 -13.64
C PRO A 89 15.84 9.36 -12.11
N LYS A 90 16.99 9.33 -11.43
CA LYS A 90 17.10 9.18 -9.97
C LYS A 90 17.36 10.50 -9.25
N LEU A 91 17.30 11.62 -9.96
CA LEU A 91 17.53 12.94 -9.40
C LEU A 91 16.30 13.80 -9.60
N TRP A 92 15.91 14.49 -8.53
CA TRP A 92 14.87 15.49 -8.57
C TRP A 92 15.43 16.82 -8.06
N VAL A 93 15.18 17.91 -8.80
CA VAL A 93 15.72 19.23 -8.49
C VAL A 93 14.57 20.21 -8.30
N MET A 94 14.49 20.84 -7.13
CA MET A 94 13.63 22.00 -6.90
C MET A 94 14.40 23.26 -7.29
N ASN A 95 13.92 23.97 -8.31
CA ASN A 95 14.52 25.22 -8.78
C ASN A 95 13.89 26.41 -8.08
N VAL A 96 14.64 27.10 -7.23
CA VAL A 96 14.15 28.28 -6.52
C VAL A 96 14.62 29.54 -7.23
N VAL A 97 13.69 30.41 -7.57
CA VAL A 97 13.97 31.76 -8.05
C VAL A 97 13.74 32.72 -6.87
N PRO A 98 14.81 33.33 -6.31
CA PRO A 98 14.66 34.26 -5.21
C PRO A 98 13.76 35.44 -5.60
N THR A 99 12.83 35.83 -4.72
CA THR A 99 11.94 37.00 -4.96
C THR A 99 12.71 38.31 -5.11
N ILE A 100 13.92 38.36 -4.55
CA ILE A 100 14.88 39.46 -4.67
C ILE A 100 15.56 39.54 -6.04
N ALA A 101 15.52 38.47 -6.84
CA ALA A 101 16.19 38.44 -8.14
C ALA A 101 15.59 39.49 -9.09
N GLU A 102 16.45 40.22 -9.79
CA GLU A 102 16.03 41.28 -10.73
C GLU A 102 15.20 40.74 -11.90
N LYS A 103 15.39 39.47 -12.26
CA LYS A 103 14.75 38.84 -13.42
C LYS A 103 13.82 37.72 -12.97
N SER A 104 12.60 37.80 -13.48
CA SER A 104 11.57 36.77 -13.31
C SER A 104 11.79 35.64 -14.30
N THR A 105 12.49 34.58 -13.88
CA THR A 105 12.90 33.47 -14.76
C THR A 105 12.06 32.20 -14.60
N LEU A 106 11.12 32.16 -13.64
CA LEU A 106 10.33 30.96 -13.36
C LEU A 106 9.48 30.50 -14.55
N GLY A 107 8.95 31.44 -15.34
CA GLY A 107 8.22 31.10 -16.57
C GLY A 107 9.07 30.27 -17.55
N VAL A 108 10.34 30.65 -17.73
CA VAL A 108 11.27 29.94 -18.61
C VAL A 108 11.65 28.57 -18.04
N ILE A 109 11.72 28.44 -16.71
CA ILE A 109 11.94 27.14 -16.04
C ILE A 109 10.78 26.19 -16.36
N TYR A 110 9.54 26.66 -16.30
CA TYR A 110 8.37 25.84 -16.66
C TYR A 110 8.31 25.49 -18.14
N GLU A 111 8.66 26.42 -19.04
CA GLU A 111 8.74 26.15 -20.49
C GLU A 111 9.76 25.04 -20.81
N ARG A 112 10.77 24.83 -19.96
CA ARG A 112 11.75 23.74 -20.06
C ARG A 112 11.29 22.43 -19.41
N GLY A 113 10.08 22.37 -18.86
CA GLY A 113 9.56 21.20 -18.16
C GLY A 113 10.21 20.96 -16.78
N LEU A 114 10.86 21.98 -16.21
CA LEU A 114 11.47 21.91 -14.89
C LEU A 114 10.50 22.40 -13.82
N ILE A 115 10.61 21.82 -12.63
CA ILE A 115 9.83 22.25 -11.46
C ILE A 115 10.59 23.37 -10.76
N GLY A 116 9.89 24.43 -10.39
CA GLY A 116 10.46 25.50 -9.58
C GLY A 116 9.43 26.32 -8.83
N ILE A 117 9.91 27.22 -7.99
CA ILE A 117 9.08 28.14 -7.20
C ILE A 117 9.76 29.51 -7.05
N TYR A 118 8.97 30.54 -6.77
CA TYR A 118 9.50 31.74 -6.13
C TYR A 118 9.60 31.51 -4.62
N HIS A 119 10.70 31.94 -4.01
CA HIS A 119 10.85 31.89 -2.56
C HIS A 119 11.68 33.07 -2.06
N ASP A 120 11.35 33.59 -0.88
CA ASP A 120 12.22 34.51 -0.15
C ASP A 120 13.00 33.72 0.91
N TRP A 121 14.32 33.71 0.81
CA TRP A 121 15.16 33.03 1.80
C TRP A 121 15.13 33.65 3.20
N CYS A 122 14.56 34.85 3.35
CA CYS A 122 14.23 35.44 4.65
C CYS A 122 12.99 34.79 5.30
N GLU A 123 12.19 34.05 4.54
CA GLU A 123 10.99 33.36 5.00
C GLU A 123 11.25 31.86 5.21
N ALA A 124 10.50 31.29 6.16
CA ALA A 124 10.57 29.86 6.44
C ALA A 124 10.05 29.05 5.24
N PHE A 125 10.85 28.10 4.77
CA PHE A 125 10.41 27.13 3.76
C PHE A 125 9.39 26.17 4.41
N SER A 126 8.22 25.99 3.78
CA SER A 126 7.19 25.07 4.28
C SER A 126 7.63 23.59 4.27
N THR A 127 8.68 23.28 3.52
CA THR A 127 9.33 21.98 3.46
C THR A 127 10.72 22.04 4.12
N TYR A 128 10.93 21.20 5.14
CA TYR A 128 12.16 21.22 5.93
C TYR A 128 13.42 20.95 5.08
N PRO A 129 14.55 21.63 5.33
CA PRO A 129 15.84 21.39 4.67
C PRO A 129 16.31 19.93 4.73
N ARG A 130 15.86 19.16 5.73
CA ARG A 130 16.09 17.72 5.89
C ARG A 130 15.44 16.84 4.79
N THR A 131 14.81 17.47 3.79
CA THR A 131 14.19 16.83 2.63
C THR A 131 15.12 16.79 1.41
N TYR A 132 16.25 17.50 1.44
CA TYR A 132 17.20 17.55 0.32
C TYR A 132 18.54 16.92 0.70
N ASP A 133 19.09 16.14 -0.23
CA ASP A 133 20.42 15.52 -0.12
C ASP A 133 21.54 16.50 -0.46
N LEU A 134 21.26 17.48 -1.33
CA LEU A 134 22.22 18.50 -1.77
C LEU A 134 21.54 19.86 -1.95
N ILE A 135 22.28 20.90 -1.58
CA ILE A 135 21.88 22.29 -1.76
C ILE A 135 22.94 22.98 -2.64
N HIS A 136 22.49 23.54 -3.76
CA HIS A 136 23.27 24.41 -4.64
C HIS A 136 22.83 25.86 -4.40
N ALA A 137 23.76 26.75 -4.07
CA ALA A 137 23.46 28.14 -3.68
C ALA A 137 24.38 29.14 -4.37
N ASN A 138 24.69 28.91 -5.65
CA ASN A 138 25.62 29.77 -6.39
C ASN A 138 25.08 31.20 -6.52
N GLY A 139 25.93 32.17 -6.15
CA GLY A 139 25.57 33.59 -6.22
C GLY A 139 24.47 34.04 -5.27
N LEU A 140 23.90 33.16 -4.44
CA LEU A 140 22.75 33.45 -3.59
C LEU A 140 23.01 34.65 -2.66
N PHE A 141 24.11 34.61 -1.89
CA PHE A 141 24.45 35.70 -0.97
C PHE A 141 24.73 37.03 -1.67
N SER A 142 25.15 37.00 -2.94
CA SER A 142 25.39 38.23 -3.69
C SER A 142 24.09 38.98 -4.01
N LEU A 143 22.96 38.28 -4.09
CA LEU A 143 21.64 38.90 -4.24
C LEU A 143 21.23 39.73 -3.02
N TYR A 144 21.79 39.40 -1.85
CA TYR A 144 21.43 40.01 -0.56
C TYR A 144 22.50 40.97 -0.02
N LYS A 145 23.59 41.23 -0.76
CA LYS A 145 24.70 42.09 -0.27
C LYS A 145 24.31 43.55 -0.03
N ASP A 146 23.33 44.05 -0.78
CA ASP A 146 22.93 45.46 -0.78
C ASP A 146 21.53 45.67 -0.17
N LYS A 147 21.07 44.75 0.68
CA LYS A 147 19.76 44.80 1.35
C LYS A 147 19.86 44.87 2.86
#